data_AF-A0A076F0J9-F1
#
_entry.id   AF-A0A076F0J9-F1
#
_cell.length_a   1.000
_cell.length_b   1.000
_cell.length_c   1.000
_cell.angle_alpha   90.00
_cell.angle_beta   90.00
_cell.angle_gamma   90.00
#
_symmetry.space_group_name_H-M   'P 1'
#
loop_
_entity.id
_entity.type
_entity.pdbx_description
1 polymer ?
#
loop_
_entity_poly.entity_id
_entity_poly.type
_entity_poly.pdbx_seq_one_letter_code
_entity_poly.pdbx_strand_id
1 'polypeptide(L)'
;MTDTVTETEAYVPEAVPADPAAHALAMVGHHYRVDDFYEVGREKVREYARAVQDWHPAHHDEEAAKGLGYDGLLAPLTFISLVGIIAQGRLFKEIVTGYDPSQILQTDQRLEFHKPIKVGDRLVCDVYLESFRQMGGSDIIVTKNIVTDQYDELVQTTWTTLVARTGGEVDENIAHAVKDVIMHGAS
;
A
#
# COMPACT_ATOMS: atom_id res chain seq x y z
N MET A 1 29.71 -22.21 -23.66
CA MET A 1 28.47 -22.19 -22.86
C MET A 1 28.90 -21.62 -21.53
N THR A 2 28.77 -20.31 -21.38
CA THR A 2 29.34 -19.54 -20.28
C THR A 2 28.19 -18.74 -19.70
N ASP A 3 27.81 -19.11 -18.48
CA ASP A 3 26.77 -18.46 -17.69
C ASP A 3 27.17 -17.02 -17.36
N THR A 4 26.41 -16.05 -17.85
CA THR A 4 26.41 -14.69 -17.32
C THR A 4 25.38 -14.62 -16.21
N VAL A 5 25.86 -14.68 -14.97
CA VAL A 5 25.10 -14.27 -13.79
C VAL A 5 24.91 -12.76 -13.88
N THR A 6 23.66 -12.32 -13.98
CA THR A 6 23.29 -10.90 -13.93
C THR A 6 23.63 -10.37 -12.55
N GLU A 7 24.61 -9.47 -12.50
CA GLU A 7 25.03 -8.74 -11.31
C GLU A 7 23.86 -7.85 -10.85
N THR A 8 23.28 -8.14 -9.69
CA THR A 8 22.31 -7.24 -9.04
C THR A 8 23.02 -5.94 -8.71
N GLU A 9 22.66 -4.85 -9.40
CA GLU A 9 23.13 -3.50 -9.08
C GLU A 9 22.83 -3.20 -7.61
N ALA A 10 23.89 -2.97 -6.83
CA ALA A 10 23.77 -2.56 -5.44
C ALA A 10 23.13 -1.16 -5.38
N TYR A 11 22.00 -1.08 -4.70
CA TYR A 11 21.30 0.17 -4.41
C TYR A 11 22.21 1.14 -3.65
N VAL A 12 22.46 2.31 -4.26
CA VAL A 12 23.09 3.46 -3.59
C VAL A 12 21.95 4.34 -3.08
N PRO A 13 21.77 4.53 -1.75
CA PRO A 13 20.76 5.44 -1.26
C PRO A 13 21.05 6.86 -1.75
N GLU A 14 20.07 7.53 -2.36
CA GLU A 14 20.12 8.98 -2.50
C GLU A 14 20.26 9.61 -1.11
N ALA A 15 20.93 10.76 -1.06
CA ALA A 15 21.18 11.46 0.19
C ALA A 15 19.86 11.74 0.91
N VAL A 16 19.74 11.29 2.16
CA VAL A 16 18.59 11.57 3.02
C VAL A 16 18.37 13.08 3.03
N PRO A 17 17.16 13.58 2.71
CA PRO A 17 16.90 15.01 2.73
C PRO A 17 17.25 15.61 4.08
N ALA A 18 17.94 16.75 4.08
CA ALA A 18 18.30 17.46 5.31
C ALA A 18 17.07 17.92 6.11
N ASP A 19 15.92 18.03 5.44
CA ASP A 19 14.61 18.35 6.01
C ASP A 19 13.52 17.48 5.33
N PRO A 20 13.09 16.37 5.97
CA PRO A 20 12.04 15.49 5.45
C PRO A 20 10.71 16.20 5.22
N ALA A 21 10.37 17.20 6.04
CA ALA A 21 9.12 17.95 5.92
C ALA A 21 9.13 18.86 4.70
N ALA A 22 10.24 19.55 4.44
CA ALA A 22 10.40 20.37 3.24
C ALA A 22 10.35 19.51 1.97
N HIS A 23 10.97 18.32 1.99
CA HIS A 23 10.90 17.36 0.88
C HIS A 23 9.46 16.89 0.63
N ALA A 24 8.77 16.40 1.66
CA ALA A 24 7.39 15.94 1.54
C ALA A 24 6.46 17.06 1.04
N LEU A 25 6.64 18.30 1.50
CA LEU A 25 5.89 19.45 1.00
C LEU A 25 6.13 19.70 -0.49
N ALA A 26 7.37 19.62 -0.96
CA ALA A 26 7.71 19.81 -2.37
C ALA A 26 7.15 18.70 -3.28
N MET A 27 6.93 17.50 -2.72
CA MET A 27 6.37 16.35 -3.43
C MET A 27 4.84 16.35 -3.49
N VAL A 28 4.14 17.34 -2.92
CA VAL A 28 2.66 17.40 -3.00
C VAL A 28 2.22 17.50 -4.46
N GLY A 29 1.31 16.63 -4.87
CA GLY A 29 0.85 16.48 -6.26
C GLY A 29 1.73 15.56 -7.11
N HIS A 30 2.90 15.13 -6.62
CA HIS A 30 3.68 14.07 -7.28
C HIS A 30 2.87 12.77 -7.31
N HIS A 31 3.00 12.03 -8.40
CA HIS A 31 2.39 10.72 -8.55
C HIS A 31 3.28 9.77 -9.34
N TYR A 32 3.09 8.49 -9.10
CA TYR A 32 3.68 7.42 -9.89
C TYR A 32 2.69 6.27 -10.04
N ARG A 33 2.84 5.52 -11.12
CA ARG A 33 2.15 4.25 -11.33
C ARG A 33 3.06 3.12 -10.86
N VAL A 34 2.50 2.12 -10.18
CA VAL A 34 3.24 0.91 -9.81
C VAL A 34 3.62 0.17 -11.10
N ASP A 35 4.84 -0.35 -11.16
CA ASP A 35 5.43 -0.89 -12.40
C ASP A 35 4.76 -2.18 -12.89
N ASP A 36 4.09 -2.92 -11.99
CA ASP A 36 3.40 -4.17 -12.28
C ASP A 36 1.98 -4.18 -11.68
N PHE A 37 1.16 -5.14 -12.12
CA PHE A 37 -0.17 -5.38 -11.59
C PHE A 37 -0.16 -6.38 -10.43
N TYR A 38 -1.19 -6.32 -9.60
CA TYR A 38 -1.49 -7.34 -8.61
C TYR A 38 -2.61 -8.25 -9.10
N GLU A 39 -2.33 -9.54 -9.29
CA GLU A 39 -3.36 -10.53 -9.64
C GLU A 39 -4.09 -11.01 -8.38
N VAL A 40 -5.41 -10.84 -8.34
CA VAL A 40 -6.24 -11.22 -7.19
C VAL A 40 -6.41 -12.74 -7.16
N GLY A 41 -5.56 -13.40 -6.35
CA GLY A 41 -5.56 -14.84 -6.20
C GLY A 41 -6.70 -15.37 -5.32
N ARG A 42 -7.34 -16.46 -5.76
CA ARG A 42 -8.42 -17.16 -5.02
C ARG A 42 -8.08 -17.46 -3.57
N GLU A 43 -6.98 -18.16 -3.36
CA GLU A 43 -6.62 -18.60 -2.01
C GLU A 43 -6.17 -17.42 -1.14
N LYS A 44 -5.62 -16.36 -1.75
CA LYS A 44 -5.26 -15.15 -1.03
C LYS A 44 -6.49 -14.39 -0.54
N VAL A 45 -7.57 -14.35 -1.33
CA VAL A 45 -8.87 -13.81 -0.90
C VAL A 45 -9.38 -14.56 0.34
N ARG A 46 -9.37 -15.90 0.32
CA ARG A 46 -9.79 -16.74 1.46
C ARG A 46 -8.89 -16.60 2.68
N GLU A 47 -7.58 -16.53 2.46
CA GLU A 47 -6.59 -16.31 3.51
C GLU A 47 -6.81 -14.95 4.20
N TYR A 48 -6.94 -13.89 3.40
CA TYR A 48 -7.19 -12.54 3.91
C TYR A 48 -8.53 -12.47 4.67
N ALA A 49 -9.61 -13.01 4.09
CA ALA A 49 -10.92 -13.06 4.73
C ALA A 49 -10.85 -13.75 6.10
N ARG A 50 -10.13 -14.87 6.20
CA ARG A 50 -9.88 -15.55 7.49
C ARG A 50 -9.08 -14.67 8.46
N ALA A 51 -8.03 -14.00 7.98
CA ALA A 51 -7.18 -13.14 8.81
C ALA A 51 -7.96 -11.96 9.43
N VAL A 52 -8.90 -11.38 8.67
CA VAL A 52 -9.75 -10.27 9.15
C VAL A 52 -11.08 -10.74 9.76
N GLN A 53 -11.26 -12.06 9.90
CA GLN A 53 -12.48 -12.68 10.46
C GLN A 53 -13.76 -12.33 9.70
N ASP A 54 -13.65 -12.15 8.37
CA ASP A 54 -14.81 -11.97 7.49
C ASP A 54 -15.29 -13.34 6.96
N TRP A 55 -16.44 -13.76 7.46
CA TRP A 55 -17.03 -15.08 7.19
C TRP A 55 -18.16 -15.04 6.18
N HIS A 56 -18.40 -13.91 5.50
CA HIS A 56 -19.42 -13.86 4.47
C HIS A 56 -19.09 -14.86 3.34
N PRO A 57 -20.04 -15.72 2.91
CA PRO A 57 -19.72 -16.86 2.05
C PRO A 57 -19.20 -16.45 0.66
N ALA A 58 -19.48 -15.23 0.20
CA ALA A 58 -18.94 -14.71 -1.07
C ALA A 58 -17.40 -14.63 -1.11
N HIS A 59 -16.72 -14.67 0.04
CA HIS A 59 -15.25 -14.69 0.13
C HIS A 59 -14.67 -16.11 0.12
N HIS A 60 -15.51 -17.15 0.24
CA HIS A 60 -15.08 -18.52 0.52
C HIS A 60 -15.65 -19.55 -0.45
N ASP A 61 -16.91 -19.39 -0.87
CA ASP A 61 -17.67 -20.34 -1.69
C ASP A 61 -18.05 -19.72 -3.05
N GLU A 62 -17.61 -20.37 -4.12
CA GLU A 62 -17.85 -19.94 -5.51
C GLU A 62 -19.34 -19.98 -5.87
N GLU A 63 -20.10 -20.97 -5.38
CA GLU A 63 -21.54 -21.04 -5.67
C GLU A 63 -22.31 -19.96 -4.92
N ALA A 64 -21.86 -19.59 -3.73
CA ALA A 64 -22.43 -18.45 -3.01
C ALA A 64 -22.16 -17.12 -3.73
N ALA A 65 -20.93 -16.92 -4.24
CA ALA A 65 -20.60 -15.74 -5.04
C ALA A 65 -21.41 -15.68 -6.35
N LYS A 66 -21.57 -16.82 -7.04
CA LYS A 66 -22.47 -16.95 -8.20
C LYS A 66 -23.92 -16.65 -7.87
N GLY A 67 -24.40 -17.09 -6.71
CA GLY A 67 -25.74 -16.77 -6.21
C GLY A 67 -26.00 -15.27 -6.05
N LEU A 68 -24.93 -14.47 -5.90
CA LEU A 68 -24.96 -13.01 -5.84
C LEU A 68 -24.73 -12.33 -7.20
N GLY A 69 -24.58 -13.11 -8.27
CA GLY A 69 -24.38 -12.62 -9.63
C GLY A 69 -22.92 -12.41 -10.04
N TYR A 70 -21.95 -12.92 -9.26
CA TYR A 70 -20.53 -12.80 -9.56
C TYR A 70 -19.93 -14.11 -10.08
N ASP A 71 -18.99 -14.01 -11.00
CA ASP A 71 -18.32 -15.13 -11.67
C ASP A 71 -17.14 -15.74 -10.89
N GLY A 72 -16.81 -15.15 -9.73
CA GLY A 72 -15.79 -15.65 -8.82
C GLY A 72 -15.93 -15.04 -7.42
N LEU A 73 -15.11 -15.53 -6.47
CA LEU A 73 -15.09 -14.99 -5.11
C LEU A 73 -14.83 -13.49 -5.09
N LEU A 74 -15.50 -12.81 -4.17
CA LEU A 74 -15.30 -11.39 -3.91
C LEU A 74 -14.18 -11.20 -2.89
N ALA A 75 -13.36 -10.18 -3.07
CA ALA A 75 -12.38 -9.80 -2.06
C ALA A 75 -13.06 -9.05 -0.89
N PRO A 76 -12.62 -9.24 0.36
CA PRO A 76 -13.05 -8.41 1.48
C PRO A 76 -12.77 -6.92 1.25
N LEU A 77 -13.55 -6.03 1.88
CA LEU A 77 -13.51 -4.59 1.62
C LEU A 77 -12.11 -3.96 1.80
N THR A 78 -11.32 -4.45 2.76
CA THR A 78 -9.99 -3.94 3.04
C THR A 78 -8.88 -4.70 2.29
N PHE A 79 -9.21 -5.68 1.44
CA PHE A 79 -8.23 -6.49 0.71
C PHE A 79 -7.24 -5.66 -0.11
N ILE A 80 -7.68 -4.49 -0.60
CA ILE A 80 -6.83 -3.55 -1.34
C ILE A 80 -5.59 -3.08 -0.54
N SER A 81 -5.60 -3.25 0.79
CA SER A 81 -4.42 -2.98 1.62
C SER A 81 -3.19 -3.76 1.16
N LEU A 82 -3.35 -4.95 0.56
CA LEU A 82 -2.24 -5.73 0.00
C LEU A 82 -1.60 -5.04 -1.19
N VAL A 83 -2.41 -4.47 -2.10
CA VAL A 83 -1.92 -3.66 -3.21
C VAL A 83 -1.26 -2.38 -2.70
N GLY A 84 -1.84 -1.78 -1.66
CA GLY A 84 -1.27 -0.62 -0.96
C GLY A 84 0.11 -0.90 -0.37
N ILE A 85 0.38 -2.11 0.16
CA ILE A 85 1.70 -2.48 0.71
C ILE A 85 2.76 -2.57 -0.40
N ILE A 86 2.42 -3.18 -1.53
CA ILE A 86 3.34 -3.26 -2.70
C ILE A 86 3.65 -1.87 -3.22
N ALA A 87 2.62 -1.02 -3.32
CA ALA A 87 2.76 0.35 -3.77
C ALA A 87 3.58 1.23 -2.77
N GLN A 88 3.51 0.93 -1.46
CA GLN A 88 4.19 1.70 -0.41
C GLN A 88 5.72 1.65 -0.47
N GLY A 89 6.31 0.59 -1.03
CA GLY A 89 7.77 0.47 -1.13
C GLY A 89 8.42 1.65 -1.88
N ARG A 90 7.74 2.18 -2.89
CA ARG A 90 8.19 3.35 -3.66
C ARG A 90 7.79 4.67 -3.00
N LEU A 91 6.62 4.73 -2.37
CA LEU A 91 6.16 5.88 -1.57
C LEU A 91 7.19 6.25 -0.49
N PHE A 92 7.67 5.27 0.28
CA PHE A 92 8.67 5.52 1.32
C PHE A 92 10.04 5.93 0.78
N LYS A 93 10.40 5.46 -0.41
CA LYS A 93 11.68 5.81 -1.05
C LYS A 93 11.68 7.21 -1.64
N GLU A 94 10.58 7.63 -2.25
CA GLU A 94 10.52 8.87 -3.04
C GLU A 94 9.81 10.03 -2.32
N ILE A 95 8.76 9.75 -1.53
CA ILE A 95 7.87 10.77 -0.97
C ILE A 95 8.08 10.94 0.53
N VAL A 96 8.19 9.83 1.28
CA VAL A 96 8.34 9.82 2.75
C VAL A 96 9.82 9.62 3.14
N THR A 97 10.73 10.10 2.30
CA THR A 97 12.17 9.94 2.48
C THR A 97 12.67 10.71 3.70
N GLY A 98 13.45 10.06 4.55
CA GLY A 98 14.04 10.69 5.74
C GLY A 98 13.18 10.65 7.00
N TYR A 99 11.98 10.08 6.94
CA TYR A 99 11.22 9.72 8.14
C TYR A 99 11.62 8.34 8.66
N ASP A 100 11.64 8.18 9.98
CA ASP A 100 11.77 6.87 10.62
C ASP A 100 10.41 6.14 10.56
N PRO A 101 10.30 4.97 9.89
CA PRO A 101 9.07 4.21 9.82
C PRO A 101 8.47 3.86 11.19
N SER A 102 9.30 3.71 12.23
CA SER A 102 8.84 3.44 13.60
C SER A 102 8.12 4.61 14.26
N GLN A 103 8.25 5.81 13.70
CA GLN A 103 7.59 7.04 14.14
C GLN A 103 6.43 7.46 13.23
N ILE A 104 6.00 6.57 12.33
CA ILE A 104 4.87 6.80 11.43
C ILE A 104 3.69 5.98 11.90
N LEU A 105 2.56 6.65 12.08
CA LEU A 105 1.30 6.04 12.45
C LEU A 105 0.25 6.33 11.39
N GLN A 106 -0.41 5.29 10.89
CA GLN A 106 -1.63 5.47 10.12
C GLN A 106 -2.77 5.88 11.06
N THR A 107 -3.37 7.04 10.81
CA THR A 107 -4.46 7.59 11.65
C THR A 107 -5.82 7.56 11.00
N ASP A 108 -5.88 7.44 9.67
CA ASP A 108 -7.15 7.39 8.92
C ASP A 108 -7.02 6.54 7.66
N GLN A 109 -8.14 5.91 7.29
CA GLN A 109 -8.30 5.19 6.03
C GLN A 109 -9.67 5.49 5.45
N ARG A 110 -9.71 6.07 4.25
CA ARG A 110 -10.92 6.18 3.44
C ARG A 110 -10.85 5.24 2.25
N LEU A 111 -11.94 4.52 2.01
CA LEU A 111 -12.10 3.61 0.87
C LEU A 111 -13.37 4.01 0.13
N GLU A 112 -13.26 4.32 -1.15
CA GLU A 112 -14.37 4.57 -2.06
C GLU A 112 -14.43 3.46 -3.10
N PHE A 113 -15.52 2.70 -3.10
CA PHE A 113 -15.70 1.51 -3.93
C PHE A 113 -16.51 1.87 -5.18
N HIS A 114 -15.90 1.72 -6.35
CA HIS A 114 -16.57 1.93 -7.64
C HIS A 114 -17.05 0.60 -8.22
N LYS A 115 -16.27 -0.47 -8.00
CA LYS A 115 -16.58 -1.85 -8.37
C LYS A 115 -16.11 -2.83 -7.30
N PRO A 116 -16.75 -3.99 -7.16
CA PRO A 116 -16.22 -5.06 -6.32
C PRO A 116 -14.95 -5.64 -6.94
N ILE A 117 -13.94 -5.91 -6.11
CA ILE A 117 -12.75 -6.66 -6.51
C ILE A 117 -13.08 -8.16 -6.47
N LYS A 118 -12.73 -8.88 -7.54
CA LYS A 118 -13.00 -10.31 -7.71
C LYS A 118 -11.72 -11.09 -7.96
N VAL A 119 -11.77 -12.39 -7.71
CA VAL A 119 -10.70 -13.31 -8.08
C VAL A 119 -10.44 -13.25 -9.59
N GLY A 120 -9.17 -13.15 -9.97
CA GLY A 120 -8.71 -13.02 -11.35
C GLY A 120 -8.56 -11.60 -11.86
N ASP A 121 -9.03 -10.59 -11.12
CA ASP A 121 -8.77 -9.19 -11.45
C ASP A 121 -7.26 -8.90 -11.39
N ARG A 122 -6.79 -8.06 -12.31
CA ARG A 122 -5.41 -7.53 -12.30
C ARG A 122 -5.47 -6.05 -11.98
N LEU A 123 -5.07 -5.71 -10.77
CA LEU A 123 -5.19 -4.37 -10.24
C LEU A 123 -3.89 -3.59 -10.46
N VAL A 124 -4.00 -2.40 -11.03
CA VAL A 124 -2.90 -1.45 -11.14
C VAL A 124 -3.22 -0.22 -10.31
N CYS A 125 -2.20 0.33 -9.66
CA CYS A 125 -2.33 1.40 -8.69
C CYS A 125 -1.51 2.63 -9.13
N ASP A 126 -2.16 3.78 -9.19
CA ASP A 126 -1.51 5.09 -9.25
C ASP A 126 -1.54 5.73 -7.86
N VAL A 127 -0.36 6.05 -7.34
CA VAL A 127 -0.17 6.64 -6.02
C VAL A 127 0.13 8.12 -6.16
N TYR A 128 -0.60 8.93 -5.41
CA TYR A 128 -0.46 10.38 -5.35
C TYR A 128 -0.11 10.79 -3.93
N LEU A 129 0.79 11.76 -3.78
CA LEU A 129 0.86 12.55 -2.55
C LEU A 129 -0.20 13.65 -2.63
N GLU A 130 -1.37 13.39 -2.06
CA GLU A 130 -2.53 14.28 -2.14
C GLU A 130 -2.31 15.57 -1.33
N SER A 131 -1.76 15.45 -0.12
CA SER A 131 -1.49 16.63 0.72
C SER A 131 -0.42 16.36 1.77
N PHE A 132 0.20 17.46 2.19
CA PHE A 132 1.11 17.54 3.31
C PHE A 132 0.75 18.76 4.16
N ARG A 133 0.82 18.62 5.49
CA ARG A 133 0.76 19.76 6.42
C ARG A 133 1.45 19.42 7.72
N GLN A 134 1.89 20.45 8.44
CA GLN A 134 2.39 20.31 9.80
C GLN A 134 1.34 20.77 10.81
N MET A 135 1.16 20.03 11.90
CA MET A 135 0.23 20.37 12.96
C MET A 135 0.74 19.82 14.29
N GLY A 136 0.84 20.68 15.32
CA GLY A 136 1.22 20.25 16.67
C GLY A 136 2.59 19.55 16.77
N GLY A 137 3.55 19.94 15.93
CA GLY A 137 4.89 19.32 15.88
C GLY A 137 4.92 17.94 15.21
N SER A 138 3.86 17.56 14.49
CA SER A 138 3.83 16.36 13.66
C SER A 138 3.56 16.71 12.20
N ASP A 139 4.06 15.86 11.32
CA ASP A 139 3.87 15.93 9.89
C ASP A 139 2.71 15.02 9.50
N ILE A 140 1.71 15.57 8.80
CA ILE A 140 0.52 14.86 8.35
C ILE A 140 0.62 14.71 6.84
N ILE A 141 0.69 13.46 6.39
CA ILE A 141 0.87 13.06 5.00
C ILE A 141 -0.39 12.33 4.57
N VAL A 142 -1.03 12.77 3.49
CA VAL A 142 -2.18 12.06 2.91
C VAL A 142 -1.80 11.55 1.55
N THR A 143 -1.85 10.23 1.38
CA THR A 143 -1.72 9.60 0.07
C THR A 143 -3.08 9.28 -0.50
N LYS A 144 -3.19 9.32 -1.82
CA LYS A 144 -4.36 8.89 -2.56
C LYS A 144 -3.94 7.84 -3.58
N ASN A 145 -4.67 6.74 -3.62
CA ASN A 145 -4.46 5.70 -4.60
C ASN A 145 -5.68 5.61 -5.52
N ILE A 146 -5.42 5.59 -6.82
CA ILE A 146 -6.41 5.26 -7.86
C ILE A 146 -6.13 3.83 -8.32
N VAL A 147 -7.12 2.95 -8.19
CA VAL A 147 -6.97 1.53 -8.55
C VAL A 147 -7.84 1.22 -9.76
N THR A 148 -7.20 0.73 -10.81
CA THR A 148 -7.83 0.33 -12.08
C THR A 148 -7.62 -1.16 -12.34
N ASP A 149 -8.57 -1.81 -13.03
CA ASP A 149 -8.44 -3.21 -13.46
C ASP A 149 -7.76 -3.35 -14.84
N GLN A 150 -7.67 -4.59 -15.37
CA GLN A 150 -7.11 -4.91 -16.68
C GLN A 150 -7.85 -4.30 -17.88
N TYR A 151 -9.03 -3.71 -17.66
CA TYR A 151 -9.83 -3.07 -18.70
C TYR A 151 -9.78 -1.54 -18.57
N ASP A 152 -8.83 -1.02 -17.77
CA ASP A 152 -8.68 0.40 -17.43
C ASP A 152 -9.93 1.00 -16.75
N GLU A 153 -10.73 0.15 -16.09
CA GLU A 153 -11.92 0.62 -15.38
C GLU A 153 -11.58 0.94 -13.92
N LEU A 154 -12.13 2.04 -13.40
CA LEU A 154 -11.92 2.45 -12.01
C LEU A 154 -12.61 1.46 -11.06
N VAL A 155 -11.83 0.87 -10.16
CA VAL A 155 -12.29 -0.13 -9.19
C VAL A 155 -12.43 0.49 -7.81
N GLN A 156 -11.38 1.19 -7.36
CA GLN A 156 -11.35 1.74 -6.01
C GLN A 156 -10.51 3.02 -5.97
N THR A 157 -10.94 3.96 -5.12
CA THR A 157 -10.10 5.09 -4.71
C THR A 157 -9.87 5.02 -3.22
N THR A 158 -8.61 5.14 -2.78
CA THR A 158 -8.27 5.07 -1.35
C THR A 158 -7.52 6.31 -0.91
N TRP A 159 -7.75 6.75 0.32
CA TRP A 159 -6.92 7.76 0.98
C TRP A 159 -6.38 7.20 2.28
N THR A 160 -5.09 7.38 2.50
CA THR A 160 -4.41 6.94 3.73
C THR A 160 -3.75 8.16 4.36
N THR A 161 -4.12 8.44 5.61
CA THR A 161 -3.47 9.52 6.38
C THR A 161 -2.43 8.91 7.30
N LEU A 162 -1.21 9.38 7.16
CA LEU A 162 -0.07 9.06 8.00
C LEU A 162 0.29 10.29 8.83
N VAL A 163 0.60 10.06 10.10
CA VAL A 163 1.18 11.06 11.00
C VAL A 163 2.57 10.60 11.37
N ALA A 164 3.56 11.42 11.03
CA ALA A 164 4.95 11.21 11.35
C ALA A 164 5.41 12.21 12.41
N ARG A 165 6.13 11.74 13.43
CA ARG A 165 6.78 12.64 14.40
C ARG A 165 8.20 12.96 13.98
N THR A 166 8.51 14.25 13.94
CA THR A 166 9.84 14.78 13.63
C THR A 166 10.54 15.13 14.96
N GLY A 167 11.42 14.24 15.43
CA GLY A 167 12.24 14.46 16.64
C GLY A 167 11.64 13.89 17.93
N GLY A 168 12.07 12.68 18.30
CA GLY A 168 11.81 12.02 19.58
C GLY A 168 12.78 10.84 19.75
N GLU A 169 13.02 10.38 20.98
CA GLU A 169 13.79 9.15 21.20
C GLU A 169 13.02 7.97 20.58
N VAL A 170 13.71 7.21 19.73
CA VAL A 170 13.19 5.99 19.12
C VAL A 170 13.40 4.86 20.13
N ASP A 171 12.31 4.23 20.58
CA ASP A 171 12.41 3.02 21.38
C ASP A 171 12.94 1.89 20.48
N GLU A 172 14.12 1.36 20.79
CA GLU A 172 14.79 0.32 20.01
C GLU A 172 13.93 -0.94 19.85
N ASN A 173 13.08 -1.26 20.82
CA ASN A 173 12.17 -2.41 20.72
C ASN A 173 11.05 -2.15 19.70
N ILE A 174 10.54 -0.92 19.64
CA ILE A 174 9.53 -0.52 18.64
C ILE A 174 10.15 -0.50 17.25
N ALA A 175 11.37 0.04 17.11
CA ALA A 175 12.09 0.05 15.83
C ALA A 175 12.32 -1.37 15.29
N HIS A 176 12.70 -2.31 16.15
CA HIS A 176 12.89 -3.71 15.76
C HIS A 176 11.57 -4.37 15.32
N ALA A 177 10.50 -4.20 16.09
CA ALA A 177 9.19 -4.76 15.75
C ALA A 177 8.63 -4.20 14.44
N VAL A 178 8.79 -2.89 14.20
CA VAL A 178 8.35 -2.25 12.96
C VAL A 178 9.14 -2.75 11.75
N LYS A 179 10.46 -2.97 11.91
CA LYS A 179 11.28 -3.57 10.85
C LYS A 179 10.77 -4.96 10.46
N ASP A 180 10.44 -5.81 11.42
CA ASP A 180 9.95 -7.16 11.13
C ASP A 180 8.59 -7.14 10.41
N VAL A 181 7.68 -6.24 10.82
CA VAL A 181 6.37 -6.06 10.18
C VAL A 181 6.50 -5.55 8.74
N ILE A 182 7.34 -4.53 8.51
CA ILE A 182 7.57 -4.00 7.16
C ILE A 182 8.19 -5.06 6.25
N MET A 183 9.15 -5.85 6.77
CA MET A 183 9.84 -6.90 6.00
C MET A 183 8.95 -8.11 5.70
N HIS A 184 7.90 -8.37 6.48
CA HIS A 184 6.90 -9.40 6.18
C HIS A 184 5.82 -8.97 5.18
N GLY A 185 5.59 -7.66 5.01
CA GLY A 185 4.68 -7.16 3.98
C GLY A 185 5.24 -7.22 2.56
N ALA A 186 6.56 -7.38 2.42
CA ALA A 186 7.29 -7.36 1.15
C ALA A 186 7.71 -8.75 0.63
N SER A 187 7.34 -9.82 1.33
CA SER A 187 7.70 -11.23 1.04
C SER A 187 6.54 -12.07 0.56
#